data_AF-A0A3D0PC53-F1
#
_entry.id   AF-A0A3D0PC53-F1
#
_cell.length_a   1.000
_cell.length_b   1.000
_cell.length_c   1.000
_cell.angle_alpha   90.00
_cell.angle_beta   90.00
_cell.angle_gamma   90.00
#
_symmetry.space_group_name_H-M   'P 1'
#
loop_
_entity.id
_entity.type
_entity.pdbx_description
1 polymer ?
#
loop_
_entity_poly.entity_id
_entity_poly.type
_entity_poly.pdbx_seq_one_letter_code
_entity_poly.pdbx_strand_id
1 'polypeptide(L)'
;ADAPGRWLTWARWASVLMAAVMAAAFWIAAPLAVQIDSPEIPGLGPALEASGVLVISGGVFALAAMAGAVLLWRRGGRWPGSWLLALQLPLVAWQVLALVPTGELVDQRRQQPVRQLAEQVRLQQRPGEQLAMVGVNKPSLHYYSRKVVLYAGRPPSGLLDLAEQLPPQAPGTVLVVIDATTAELPHWQDMPHEQLGAAGIYRLWRVPLDALQQRGQALAASGVESTWRLPNLERY
;
A
#
# COMPACT_ATOMS: atom_id res chain seq x y z
N ALA A 1 3.28 -7.76 54.78
CA ALA A 1 2.97 -7.83 53.34
C ALA A 1 3.69 -9.04 52.80
N ASP A 2 2.96 -10.07 52.40
CA ASP A 2 3.56 -11.29 51.86
C ASP A 2 4.46 -10.95 50.68
N ALA A 3 5.67 -11.52 50.66
CA ALA A 3 6.55 -11.36 49.53
C ALA A 3 5.78 -11.76 48.26
N PRO A 4 5.77 -10.92 47.21
CA PRO A 4 5.12 -11.30 45.97
C PRO A 4 5.66 -12.65 45.54
N GLY A 5 4.77 -13.60 45.24
CA GLY A 5 5.17 -14.94 44.81
C GLY A 5 6.26 -14.85 43.74
N ARG A 6 7.27 -15.73 43.82
CA ARG A 6 8.46 -15.71 42.94
C ARG A 6 8.07 -15.49 41.47
N TRP A 7 6.98 -16.12 41.02
CA TRP A 7 6.36 -15.96 39.71
C TRP A 7 6.03 -14.52 39.31
N LEU A 8 5.40 -13.74 40.19
CA LEU A 8 5.03 -12.36 39.91
C LEU A 8 6.27 -11.46 39.76
N THR A 9 7.31 -11.73 40.55
CA THR A 9 8.58 -11.00 40.44
C THR A 9 9.28 -11.30 39.11
N TRP A 10 9.24 -12.55 38.66
CA TRP A 10 9.76 -12.95 37.34
C TRP A 10 8.98 -12.31 36.20
N ALA A 11 7.65 -12.33 36.25
CA ALA A 11 6.80 -11.71 35.23
C ALA A 11 7.08 -10.21 35.09
N ARG A 12 7.24 -9.48 36.20
CA ARG A 12 7.58 -8.04 36.21
C ARG A 12 8.87 -7.74 35.47
N TRP A 13 9.93 -8.49 35.77
CA TRP A 13 11.23 -8.33 35.11
C TRP A 13 11.20 -8.77 33.65
N ALA A 14 10.45 -9.81 33.31
CA ALA A 14 10.25 -10.24 31.93
C ALA A 14 9.58 -9.15 31.08
N SER A 15 8.58 -8.44 31.61
CA SER A 15 7.94 -7.32 30.89
C SER A 15 8.89 -6.15 30.64
N VAL A 16 9.72 -5.80 31.63
CA VAL A 16 10.76 -4.77 31.46
C VAL A 16 11.80 -5.18 30.43
N LEU A 17 12.25 -6.44 30.47
CA LEU A 17 13.17 -7.00 29.49
C LEU A 17 12.59 -6.95 28.08
N MET A 18 11.32 -7.34 27.91
CA MET A 18 10.63 -7.26 26.62
C MET A 18 10.61 -5.83 26.08
N ALA A 19 10.30 -4.83 26.92
CA ALA A 19 10.33 -3.43 26.51
C ALA A 19 11.74 -2.98 26.08
N ALA A 20 12.78 -3.41 26.81
CA ALA A 20 14.17 -3.12 26.44
C ALA A 20 14.58 -3.77 25.12
N VAL A 21 14.16 -5.02 24.88
CA VAL A 21 14.40 -5.73 23.62
C VAL A 21 13.70 -5.02 22.45
N MET A 22 12.45 -4.58 22.64
CA MET A 22 11.74 -3.80 21.62
C MET A 22 12.42 -2.47 21.33
N ALA A 23 12.91 -1.76 22.36
CA ALA A 23 13.65 -0.53 22.17
C ALA A 23 14.90 -0.73 21.28
N ALA A 24 15.70 -1.76 21.61
CA ALA A 24 16.87 -2.12 20.84
C ALA A 24 16.50 -2.54 19.40
N ALA A 25 15.46 -3.35 19.22
CA ALA A 25 14.99 -3.78 17.91
C ALA A 25 14.61 -2.59 17.02
N PHE A 26 13.88 -1.60 17.56
CA PHE A 26 13.51 -0.39 16.81
C PHE A 26 14.71 0.46 16.42
N TRP A 27 15.68 0.66 17.31
CA TRP A 27 16.90 1.42 16.99
C TRP A 27 17.80 0.70 15.99
N ILE A 28 17.87 -0.62 16.04
CA ILE A 28 18.58 -1.42 15.02
C ILE A 28 17.85 -1.35 13.67
N ALA A 29 16.52 -1.41 13.68
CA ALA A 29 15.71 -1.35 12.47
C ALA A 29 15.70 0.04 11.82
N ALA A 30 15.85 1.12 12.59
CA ALA A 30 15.79 2.49 12.10
C ALA A 30 16.72 2.78 10.90
N PRO A 31 18.04 2.53 10.96
CA PRO A 31 18.92 2.72 9.80
C PRO A 31 18.72 1.66 8.71
N LEU A 32 18.19 0.48 9.04
CA LEU A 32 17.91 -0.58 8.06
C LEU A 32 16.67 -0.27 7.22
N ALA A 33 15.80 0.62 7.67
CA ALA A 33 14.56 0.97 6.98
C ALA A 33 14.81 1.51 5.56
N VAL A 34 15.94 2.17 5.30
CA VAL A 34 16.31 2.68 3.97
C VAL A 34 16.37 1.58 2.91
N GLN A 35 16.65 0.33 3.32
CA GLN A 35 16.76 -0.83 2.43
C GLN A 35 15.39 -1.40 2.02
N ILE A 36 14.30 -0.89 2.58
CA ILE A 36 12.94 -1.29 2.20
C ILE A 36 12.67 -0.75 0.79
N ASP A 37 12.79 -1.65 -0.18
CA ASP A 37 12.36 -1.40 -1.56
C ASP A 37 11.08 -2.17 -1.84
N SER A 38 10.03 -1.43 -2.19
CA SER A 38 8.75 -1.98 -2.60
C SER A 38 8.32 -1.27 -3.88
N PRO A 39 8.20 -2.00 -5.01
CA PRO A 39 7.79 -1.38 -6.27
C PRO A 39 6.35 -0.82 -6.17
N GLU A 40 5.51 -1.39 -5.30
CA GLU A 40 4.14 -0.91 -5.04
C GLU A 40 4.08 0.39 -4.22
N ILE A 41 5.09 0.64 -3.37
CA ILE A 41 5.16 1.82 -2.51
C ILE A 41 6.55 2.47 -2.66
N PRO A 42 6.80 3.17 -3.80
CA PRO A 42 8.11 3.69 -4.12
C PRO A 42 8.63 4.65 -3.05
N GLY A 43 9.90 4.47 -2.67
CA GLY A 43 10.59 5.35 -1.72
C GLY A 43 10.08 5.25 -0.28
N LEU A 44 9.37 4.18 0.09
CA LEU A 44 8.91 3.95 1.47
C LEU A 44 10.06 3.88 2.46
N GLY A 45 11.13 3.15 2.15
CA GLY A 45 12.28 3.01 3.05
C GLY A 45 12.91 4.34 3.47
N PRO A 46 13.37 5.17 2.51
CA PRO A 46 13.87 6.52 2.81
C PRO A 46 12.85 7.41 3.53
N ALA A 47 11.55 7.22 3.28
CA ALA A 47 10.49 7.93 4.00
C ALA A 47 10.47 7.59 5.49
N LEU A 48 10.50 6.29 5.80
CA LEU A 48 10.43 5.77 7.14
C LEU A 48 11.65 6.20 7.95
N GLU A 49 12.83 6.13 7.35
CA GLU A 49 14.07 6.64 7.93
C GLU A 49 13.96 8.14 8.25
N ALA A 50 13.61 8.96 7.25
CA ALA A 50 13.51 10.41 7.39
C ALA A 50 12.42 10.85 8.39
N SER A 51 11.34 10.08 8.53
CA SER A 51 10.26 10.38 9.48
C SER A 51 10.67 10.21 10.95
N GLY A 52 11.73 9.44 11.22
CA GLY A 52 12.20 9.17 12.58
C GLY A 52 11.25 8.33 13.44
N VAL A 53 10.14 7.81 12.90
CA VAL A 53 9.12 7.07 13.67
C VAL A 53 9.68 5.82 14.35
N LEU A 54 10.69 5.17 13.76
CA LEU A 54 11.37 4.02 14.36
C LEU A 54 12.29 4.45 15.51
N VAL A 55 12.95 5.60 15.40
CA VAL A 55 13.77 6.17 16.49
C VAL A 55 12.90 6.59 17.67
N ILE A 56 11.77 7.24 17.39
CA ILE A 56 10.75 7.59 18.39
C ILE A 56 10.22 6.33 19.06
N SER A 57 9.92 5.28 18.29
CA SER A 57 9.49 3.99 18.82
C SER A 57 10.51 3.42 19.82
N GLY A 58 11.79 3.37 19.43
CA GLY A 58 12.86 2.93 20.31
C GLY A 58 12.93 3.75 21.60
N GLY A 59 12.83 5.08 21.51
CA GLY A 59 12.82 5.97 22.67
C GLY A 59 11.65 5.75 23.62
N VAL A 60 10.44 5.54 23.10
CA VAL A 60 9.24 5.29 23.90
C VAL A 60 9.34 3.95 24.65
N PHE A 61 9.80 2.90 23.98
CA PHE A 61 10.03 1.60 24.62
C PHE A 61 11.18 1.63 25.64
N ALA A 62 12.24 2.40 25.36
CA ALA A 62 13.34 2.61 26.32
C ALA A 62 12.86 3.34 27.57
N LEU A 63 12.01 4.36 27.42
CA LEU A 63 11.39 5.07 28.53
C LEU A 63 10.53 4.12 29.38
N ALA A 64 9.75 3.24 28.74
CA ALA A 64 8.95 2.22 29.43
C ALA A 64 9.82 1.27 30.26
N ALA A 65 10.88 0.74 29.65
CA ALA A 65 11.81 -0.17 30.31
C ALA A 65 12.51 0.51 31.50
N MET A 66 13.01 1.74 31.31
CA MET A 66 13.69 2.51 32.35
C MET A 66 12.75 2.86 33.51
N ALA A 67 11.57 3.43 33.22
CA ALA A 67 10.59 3.78 34.25
C ALA A 67 10.10 2.55 35.01
N GLY A 68 9.83 1.45 34.29
CA GLY A 68 9.47 0.16 34.88
C GLY A 68 10.56 -0.39 35.80
N ALA A 69 11.82 -0.44 35.34
CA ALA A 69 12.95 -0.92 36.11
C ALA A 69 13.17 -0.10 37.39
N VAL A 70 13.16 1.24 37.29
CA VAL A 70 13.35 2.15 38.42
C VAL A 70 12.25 1.96 39.48
N LEU A 71 10.99 1.82 39.07
CA LEU A 71 9.88 1.61 40.00
C LEU A 71 9.89 0.23 40.66
N LEU A 72 10.34 -0.81 39.94
CA LEU A 72 10.53 -2.15 40.50
C LEU A 72 11.71 -2.20 41.49
N TRP A 73 12.83 -1.54 41.15
CA TRP A 73 14.01 -1.46 42.02
C TRP A 73 13.76 -0.68 43.30
N ARG A 74 12.97 0.40 43.24
CA ARG A 74 12.63 1.21 44.42
C ARG A 74 11.71 0.52 45.42
N ARG A 75 11.36 -0.77 45.23
CA ARG A 75 10.63 -1.68 46.15
C ARG A 75 9.46 -1.04 46.94
N GLY A 76 8.80 -0.04 46.38
CA GLY A 76 7.90 0.80 47.17
C GLY A 76 7.41 2.04 46.45
N GLY A 77 6.90 1.89 45.23
CA GLY A 77 6.00 2.92 44.70
C GLY A 77 4.87 3.13 45.72
N ARG A 78 4.54 4.38 46.05
CA ARG A 78 3.44 4.76 46.96
C ARG A 78 2.10 4.08 46.61
N TRP A 79 1.97 3.59 45.37
CA TRP A 79 0.76 3.03 44.78
C TRP A 79 1.04 1.59 44.29
N PRO A 80 0.38 0.56 44.85
CA PRO A 80 0.52 -0.81 44.35
C PRO A 80 -0.01 -0.87 42.92
N GLY A 81 0.90 -1.00 41.94
CA GLY A 81 0.57 -1.04 40.51
C GLY A 81 1.20 0.08 39.66
N SER A 82 1.92 1.04 40.24
CA SER A 82 2.57 2.12 39.47
C SER A 82 3.53 1.64 38.38
N TRP A 83 4.14 0.46 38.55
CA TRP A 83 5.01 -0.17 37.55
C TRP A 83 4.25 -0.59 36.28
N LEU A 84 2.98 -1.01 36.41
CA LEU A 84 2.13 -1.34 35.25
C LEU A 84 1.82 -0.09 34.45
N LEU A 85 1.46 1.00 35.13
CA LEU A 85 1.21 2.29 34.48
C LEU A 85 2.47 2.80 33.77
N ALA A 86 3.65 2.63 34.37
CA ALA A 86 4.91 3.01 33.75
C ALA A 86 5.26 2.20 32.50
N LEU A 87 4.77 0.96 32.38
CA LEU A 87 4.89 0.17 31.15
C LEU A 87 3.78 0.48 30.14
N GLN A 88 2.55 0.76 30.60
CA GLN A 88 1.38 0.95 29.74
C GLN A 88 1.31 2.35 29.13
N LEU A 89 1.62 3.41 29.88
CA LEU A 89 1.51 4.79 29.37
C LEU A 89 2.41 5.04 28.15
N PRO A 90 3.68 4.59 28.13
CA PRO A 90 4.49 4.68 26.92
C PRO A 90 3.91 3.87 25.75
N LEU A 91 3.29 2.71 25.97
CA LEU A 91 2.64 1.95 24.90
C LEU A 91 1.46 2.71 24.28
N VAL A 92 0.67 3.41 25.10
CA VAL A 92 -0.39 4.30 24.60
C VAL A 92 0.21 5.47 23.82
N ALA A 93 1.28 6.08 24.34
CA ALA A 93 1.98 7.16 23.64
C ALA A 93 2.56 6.69 22.30
N TRP A 94 3.07 5.45 22.22
CA TRP A 94 3.61 4.87 20.99
C TRP A 94 2.57 4.80 19.87
N GLN A 95 1.30 4.52 20.19
CA GLN A 95 0.23 4.50 19.19
C GLN A 95 0.11 5.85 18.47
N VAL A 96 0.11 6.94 19.23
CA VAL A 96 -0.07 8.30 18.71
C VAL A 96 1.20 8.83 18.06
N LEU A 97 2.36 8.57 18.67
CA LEU A 97 3.63 9.17 18.27
C LEU A 97 4.35 8.41 17.15
N ALA A 98 4.05 7.12 16.96
CA ALA A 98 4.75 6.30 15.99
C ALA A 98 3.80 5.47 15.11
N LEU A 99 2.85 4.74 15.69
CA LEU A 99 2.02 3.82 14.89
C LEU A 99 1.12 4.55 13.89
N VAL A 100 0.37 5.56 14.36
CA VAL A 100 -0.52 6.36 13.50
C VAL A 100 0.28 7.09 12.41
N PRO A 101 1.36 7.84 12.73
CA PRO A 101 2.20 8.46 11.71
C PRO A 101 2.78 7.48 10.70
N THR A 102 3.17 6.28 11.13
CA THR A 102 3.65 5.22 10.22
C THR A 102 2.55 4.79 9.25
N GLY A 103 1.33 4.57 9.74
CA GLY A 103 0.18 4.22 8.91
C GLY A 103 -0.15 5.30 7.88
N GLU A 104 -0.17 6.56 8.30
CA GLU A 104 -0.39 7.70 7.40
C GLU A 104 0.70 7.84 6.34
N LEU A 105 1.97 7.67 6.74
CA LEU A 105 3.09 7.73 5.80
C LEU A 105 2.98 6.63 4.74
N VAL A 106 2.70 5.39 5.16
CA VAL A 106 2.52 4.25 4.25
C VAL A 106 1.36 4.52 3.31
N ASP A 107 0.21 4.97 3.82
CA ASP A 107 -0.97 5.25 2.98
C ASP A 107 -0.70 6.38 1.97
N GLN A 108 -0.09 7.48 2.40
CA GLN A 108 0.29 8.58 1.51
C GLN A 108 1.20 8.12 0.38
N ARG A 109 2.25 7.35 0.68
CA ARG A 109 3.18 6.83 -0.33
C ARG A 109 2.53 5.79 -1.24
N ARG A 110 1.64 4.95 -0.71
CA ARG A 110 0.93 3.94 -1.50
C ARG A 110 -0.08 4.55 -2.48
N GLN A 111 -0.65 5.70 -2.15
CA GLN A 111 -1.58 6.41 -3.02
C GLN A 111 -0.87 7.30 -4.05
N GLN A 112 0.37 7.70 -3.78
CA GLN A 112 1.12 8.66 -4.61
C GLN A 112 1.24 8.24 -6.09
N PRO A 113 1.56 6.98 -6.45
CA PRO A 113 1.64 6.57 -7.86
C PRO A 113 0.33 6.77 -8.63
N VAL A 114 -0.80 6.45 -7.99
CA VAL A 114 -2.14 6.61 -8.60
C VAL A 114 -2.45 8.09 -8.81
N ARG A 115 -2.09 8.96 -7.85
CA ARG A 115 -2.26 10.42 -7.98
C ARG A 115 -1.44 10.97 -9.14
N GLN A 116 -0.17 10.58 -9.25
CA GLN A 116 0.73 10.99 -10.33
C GLN A 116 0.21 10.56 -11.70
N LEU A 117 -0.25 9.31 -11.83
CA LEU A 117 -0.85 8.82 -13.08
C LEU A 117 -2.15 9.51 -13.42
N ALA A 118 -2.99 9.79 -12.43
CA ALA A 118 -4.20 10.57 -12.65
C ALA A 118 -3.88 11.96 -13.19
N GLU A 119 -2.79 12.60 -12.76
CA GLU A 119 -2.34 13.87 -13.34
C GLU A 119 -1.90 13.70 -14.80
N GLN A 120 -1.11 12.67 -15.10
CA GLN A 120 -0.69 12.38 -16.47
C GLN A 120 -1.88 12.10 -17.38
N VAL A 121 -2.89 11.37 -16.90
CA VAL A 121 -4.15 11.17 -17.60
C VAL A 121 -4.81 12.51 -17.94
N ARG A 122 -4.93 13.43 -16.97
CA ARG A 122 -5.54 14.74 -17.21
C ARG A 122 -4.76 15.58 -18.22
N LEU A 123 -3.42 15.51 -18.20
CA LEU A 123 -2.55 16.25 -19.10
C LEU A 123 -2.56 15.70 -20.54
N GLN A 124 -2.66 14.38 -20.68
CA GLN A 124 -2.52 13.71 -21.97
C GLN A 124 -3.86 13.40 -22.65
N GLN A 125 -4.98 13.54 -21.94
CA GLN A 125 -6.30 13.17 -22.44
C GLN A 125 -6.69 13.94 -23.71
N ARG A 126 -7.25 13.22 -24.68
CA ARG A 126 -7.97 13.79 -25.82
C ARG A 126 -9.48 13.87 -25.54
N PRO A 127 -10.22 14.82 -26.16
CA PRO A 127 -11.67 14.87 -26.07
C PRO A 127 -12.31 13.54 -26.52
N GLY A 128 -13.25 13.02 -25.74
CA GLY A 128 -13.92 11.73 -26.01
C GLY A 128 -13.09 10.47 -25.76
N GLU A 129 -11.79 10.59 -25.48
CA GLU A 129 -10.92 9.44 -25.20
C GLU A 129 -11.37 8.75 -23.91
N GLN A 130 -11.57 7.43 -23.95
CA GLN A 130 -11.95 6.65 -22.77
C GLN A 130 -10.72 6.36 -21.90
N LEU A 131 -10.96 6.01 -20.63
CA LEU A 131 -9.93 5.59 -19.69
C LEU A 131 -10.26 4.22 -19.13
N ALA A 132 -9.31 3.32 -19.20
CA ALA A 132 -9.39 1.98 -18.64
C ALA A 132 -8.27 1.76 -17.63
N MET A 133 -8.54 0.93 -16.64
CA MET A 133 -7.54 0.41 -15.72
C MET A 133 -7.59 -1.11 -15.73
N VAL A 134 -6.44 -1.74 -15.89
CA VAL A 134 -6.33 -3.18 -16.09
C VAL A 134 -5.38 -3.77 -15.05
N GLY A 135 -5.81 -4.87 -14.44
CA GLY A 135 -4.99 -5.65 -13.54
C GLY A 135 -5.19 -5.27 -12.08
N VAL A 136 -4.16 -4.69 -11.43
CA VAL A 136 -4.25 -4.24 -10.04
C VAL A 136 -5.07 -2.94 -9.94
N ASN A 137 -6.40 -3.09 -9.92
CA ASN A 137 -7.35 -2.00 -10.00
C ASN A 137 -7.36 -1.11 -8.75
N LYS A 138 -7.44 0.21 -8.97
CA LYS A 138 -7.56 1.24 -7.93
C LYS A 138 -8.76 2.13 -8.25
N PRO A 139 -9.89 1.98 -7.53
CA PRO A 139 -11.06 2.83 -7.70
C PRO A 139 -10.76 4.33 -7.53
N SER A 140 -9.74 4.67 -6.74
CA SER A 140 -9.30 6.05 -6.54
C SER A 140 -8.79 6.74 -7.82
N LEU A 141 -8.41 5.99 -8.87
CA LEU A 141 -8.04 6.57 -10.16
C LEU A 141 -9.20 7.38 -10.75
N HIS A 142 -10.45 6.89 -10.62
CA HIS A 142 -11.65 7.61 -11.05
C HIS A 142 -11.73 8.99 -10.39
N TYR A 143 -11.57 9.03 -9.06
CA TYR A 143 -11.66 10.27 -8.28
C TYR A 143 -10.57 11.28 -8.68
N TYR A 144 -9.31 10.86 -8.77
CA TYR A 144 -8.19 11.78 -9.04
C TYR A 144 -8.07 12.20 -10.51
N SER A 145 -8.47 11.32 -11.45
CA SER A 145 -8.43 11.64 -12.88
C SER A 145 -9.64 12.47 -13.32
N ARG A 146 -10.72 12.49 -12.53
CA ARG A 146 -12.02 13.10 -12.87
C ARG A 146 -12.64 12.51 -14.14
N LYS A 147 -12.37 11.23 -14.42
CA LYS A 147 -12.92 10.49 -15.55
C LYS A 147 -13.55 9.19 -15.10
N VAL A 148 -14.62 8.78 -15.78
CA VAL A 148 -15.12 7.40 -15.69
C VAL A 148 -14.01 6.45 -16.15
N VAL A 149 -13.73 5.44 -15.32
CA VAL A 149 -12.69 4.43 -15.58
C VAL A 149 -13.40 3.10 -15.80
N LEU A 150 -13.08 2.43 -16.91
CA LEU A 150 -13.46 1.03 -17.11
C LEU A 150 -12.43 0.13 -16.43
N TYR A 151 -12.88 -0.75 -15.53
CA TYR A 151 -12.00 -1.66 -14.81
C TYR A 151 -12.04 -3.05 -15.41
N ALA A 152 -10.86 -3.59 -15.74
CA ALA A 152 -10.72 -4.94 -16.26
C ALA A 152 -9.75 -5.77 -15.39
N GLY A 153 -10.00 -7.08 -15.31
CA GLY A 153 -9.15 -8.01 -14.57
C GLY A 153 -7.88 -8.38 -15.34
N ARG A 154 -6.99 -9.14 -14.67
CA ARG A 154 -5.78 -9.73 -15.26
C ARG A 154 -6.02 -10.84 -16.30
N PRO A 155 -7.02 -11.73 -16.14
CA PRO A 155 -7.23 -12.82 -17.09
C PRO A 155 -7.50 -12.33 -18.52
N PRO A 156 -7.34 -13.19 -19.55
CA PRO A 156 -7.61 -12.83 -20.94
C PRO A 156 -9.04 -12.30 -21.17
N SER A 157 -10.01 -12.81 -20.41
CA SER A 157 -11.39 -12.30 -20.44
C SER A 157 -11.50 -10.82 -20.07
N GLY A 158 -10.58 -10.27 -19.27
CA GLY A 158 -10.56 -8.84 -18.95
C GLY A 158 -10.21 -7.96 -20.16
N LEU A 159 -9.32 -8.41 -21.03
CA LEU A 159 -9.02 -7.71 -22.29
C LEU A 159 -10.23 -7.78 -23.23
N LEU A 160 -10.83 -8.96 -23.37
CA LEU A 160 -12.05 -9.16 -24.16
C LEU A 160 -13.20 -8.28 -23.66
N ASP A 161 -13.43 -8.28 -22.34
CA ASP A 161 -14.44 -7.44 -21.68
C ASP A 161 -14.24 -5.96 -22.02
N LEU A 162 -13.00 -5.49 -21.98
CA LEU A 162 -12.67 -4.11 -22.29
C LEU A 162 -12.91 -3.80 -23.78
N ALA A 163 -12.50 -4.70 -24.67
CA ALA A 163 -12.69 -4.58 -26.11
C ALA A 163 -14.17 -4.52 -26.51
N GLU A 164 -15.03 -5.29 -25.85
CA GLU A 164 -16.48 -5.29 -26.11
C GLU A 164 -17.21 -4.07 -25.53
N GLN A 165 -16.77 -3.56 -24.39
CA GLN A 165 -17.41 -2.41 -23.73
C GLN A 165 -17.02 -1.07 -24.36
N LEU A 166 -15.84 -0.97 -24.97
CA LEU A 166 -15.39 0.27 -25.59
C LEU A 166 -16.09 0.49 -26.94
N PRO A 167 -16.86 1.58 -27.09
CA PRO A 167 -17.55 1.85 -28.34
C PRO A 167 -16.53 2.24 -29.43
N PRO A 168 -16.72 1.80 -30.69
CA PRO A 168 -15.89 2.24 -31.81
C PRO A 168 -16.20 3.71 -32.14
N GLN A 169 -15.56 4.62 -31.41
CA GLN A 169 -15.77 6.07 -31.52
C GLN A 169 -14.44 6.84 -31.53
N ALA A 170 -14.49 8.05 -32.09
CA ALA A 170 -13.36 8.98 -32.04
C ALA A 170 -13.00 9.31 -30.57
N PRO A 171 -11.71 9.36 -30.21
CA PRO A 171 -10.54 9.52 -31.09
C PRO A 171 -9.91 8.21 -31.62
N GLY A 172 -10.57 7.06 -31.52
CA GLY A 172 -10.01 5.78 -31.98
C GLY A 172 -8.86 5.27 -31.12
N THR A 173 -8.62 5.88 -29.97
CA THR A 173 -7.64 5.48 -28.97
C THR A 173 -8.28 5.41 -27.60
N VAL A 174 -7.66 4.63 -26.71
CA VAL A 174 -8.04 4.52 -25.30
C VAL A 174 -6.81 4.70 -24.42
N LEU A 175 -6.96 5.42 -23.32
CA LEU A 175 -5.95 5.47 -22.27
C LEU A 175 -6.08 4.23 -21.40
N VAL A 176 -5.01 3.49 -21.21
CA VAL A 176 -4.97 2.27 -20.40
C VAL A 176 -3.93 2.45 -19.31
N VAL A 177 -4.37 2.44 -18.06
CA VAL A 177 -3.50 2.29 -16.89
C VAL A 177 -3.36 0.81 -16.59
N ILE A 178 -2.15 0.27 -16.74
CA ILE A 178 -1.88 -1.15 -16.58
C ILE A 178 -0.72 -1.34 -15.60
N ASP A 179 -0.81 -2.31 -14.69
CA ASP A 179 0.31 -2.65 -13.83
C ASP A 179 1.37 -3.48 -14.58
N ALA A 180 2.62 -3.40 -14.14
CA ALA A 180 3.76 -4.02 -14.80
C ALA A 180 3.61 -5.54 -14.96
N THR A 181 3.03 -6.23 -13.97
CA THR A 181 2.85 -7.68 -14.05
C THR A 181 1.80 -8.07 -15.09
N THR A 182 0.73 -7.27 -15.21
CA THR A 182 -0.32 -7.48 -16.21
C THR A 182 0.17 -7.11 -17.61
N ALA A 183 1.01 -6.09 -17.74
CA ALA A 183 1.62 -5.68 -18.99
C ALA A 183 2.52 -6.75 -19.61
N GLU A 184 3.07 -7.66 -18.79
CA GLU A 184 3.92 -8.77 -19.23
C GLU A 184 3.13 -10.03 -19.63
N LEU A 185 1.81 -10.05 -19.47
CA LEU A 185 1.00 -11.20 -19.85
C LEU A 185 0.91 -11.36 -21.38
N PRO A 186 0.81 -12.59 -21.92
CA PRO A 186 0.85 -12.82 -23.37
C PRO A 186 -0.20 -12.06 -24.20
N HIS A 187 -1.37 -11.80 -23.62
CA HIS A 187 -2.44 -11.03 -24.26
C HIS A 187 -2.21 -9.51 -24.25
N TRP A 188 -1.24 -9.01 -23.48
CA TRP A 188 -0.87 -7.59 -23.38
C TRP A 188 0.54 -7.25 -23.88
N GLN A 189 1.51 -8.17 -23.80
CA GLN A 189 2.94 -7.86 -24.00
C GLN A 189 3.24 -7.20 -25.37
N ASP A 190 2.53 -7.62 -26.42
CA ASP A 190 2.71 -7.18 -27.81
C ASP A 190 1.56 -6.27 -28.28
N MET A 191 0.83 -5.64 -27.35
CA MET A 191 -0.20 -4.67 -27.69
C MET A 191 0.48 -3.41 -28.23
N PRO A 192 0.16 -2.92 -29.45
CA PRO A 192 0.72 -1.66 -29.93
C PRO A 192 0.25 -0.52 -29.03
N HIS A 193 1.20 0.27 -28.52
CA HIS A 193 0.88 1.38 -27.61
C HIS A 193 1.94 2.48 -27.64
N GLU A 194 1.52 3.68 -27.28
CA GLU A 194 2.39 4.79 -26.92
C GLU A 194 2.46 4.87 -25.39
N GLN A 195 3.65 4.74 -24.79
CA GLN A 195 3.79 4.92 -23.35
C GLN A 195 3.86 6.42 -23.01
N LEU A 196 2.84 6.92 -22.33
CA LEU A 196 2.70 8.33 -21.95
C LEU A 196 3.32 8.65 -20.60
N GLY A 197 3.51 7.63 -19.75
CA GLY A 197 4.18 7.77 -18.48
C GLY A 197 4.12 6.52 -17.61
N ALA A 198 4.67 6.62 -16.40
CA ALA A 198 4.71 5.56 -15.41
C ALA A 198 4.82 6.14 -14.00
N ALA A 199 4.26 5.43 -13.02
CA ALA A 199 4.45 5.71 -11.60
C ALA A 199 4.29 4.42 -10.79
N GLY A 200 5.28 4.10 -9.95
CA GLY A 200 5.33 2.83 -9.21
C GLY A 200 5.22 1.63 -10.16
N ILE A 201 4.33 0.69 -9.84
CA ILE A 201 4.07 -0.49 -10.70
C ILE A 201 3.25 -0.16 -11.96
N TYR A 202 2.69 1.03 -12.08
CA TYR A 202 1.70 1.32 -13.11
C TYR A 202 2.31 2.06 -14.30
N ARG A 203 1.85 1.74 -15.50
CA ARG A 203 2.17 2.39 -16.76
C ARG A 203 0.91 3.02 -17.34
N LEU A 204 1.04 4.19 -17.94
CA LEU A 204 -0.02 4.83 -18.73
C LEU A 204 0.28 4.63 -20.21
N TRP A 205 -0.59 3.89 -20.88
CA TRP A 205 -0.52 3.62 -22.30
C TRP A 205 -1.63 4.36 -23.04
N ARG A 206 -1.35 4.81 -24.25
CA ARG A 206 -2.36 5.08 -25.25
C ARG A 206 -2.36 3.92 -26.24
N VAL A 207 -3.50 3.24 -26.33
CA VAL A 207 -3.66 2.05 -27.17
C VAL A 207 -4.62 2.38 -28.32
N PRO A 208 -4.29 2.04 -29.57
CA PRO A 208 -5.24 2.09 -30.69
C PRO A 208 -6.43 1.16 -30.41
N LEU A 209 -7.64 1.70 -30.54
CA LEU A 209 -8.87 0.97 -30.20
C LEU A 209 -9.10 -0.22 -31.13
N ASP A 210 -8.74 -0.09 -32.40
CA ASP A 210 -8.80 -1.15 -33.41
C ASP A 210 -7.89 -2.33 -33.04
N ALA A 211 -6.66 -2.06 -32.60
CA ALA A 211 -5.74 -3.10 -32.16
C ALA A 211 -6.25 -3.84 -30.92
N LEU A 212 -6.81 -3.10 -29.96
CA LEU A 212 -7.42 -3.67 -28.76
C LEU A 212 -8.61 -4.58 -29.12
N GLN A 213 -9.47 -4.12 -30.03
CA GLN A 213 -10.64 -4.88 -30.50
C GLN A 213 -10.25 -6.11 -31.30
N GLN A 214 -9.27 -6.02 -32.19
CA GLN A 214 -8.74 -7.16 -32.93
C GLN A 214 -8.15 -8.22 -31.99
N ARG A 215 -7.40 -7.79 -30.96
CA ARG A 215 -6.87 -8.71 -29.96
C ARG A 215 -7.99 -9.38 -29.16
N GLY A 216 -9.03 -8.64 -28.79
CA GLY A 216 -10.22 -9.19 -28.15
C GLY A 216 -10.91 -10.25 -29.01
N GLN A 217 -11.13 -9.97 -30.29
CA GLN A 217 -11.72 -10.91 -31.24
C GLN A 217 -10.87 -12.18 -31.41
N ALA A 218 -9.54 -12.06 -31.44
CA ALA A 218 -8.64 -13.20 -31.49
C ALA A 218 -8.76 -14.09 -30.24
N LEU A 219 -8.91 -13.50 -29.05
CA LEU A 219 -9.15 -14.24 -27.80
C LEU A 219 -10.50 -14.98 -27.84
N ALA A 220 -11.55 -14.30 -28.30
CA ALA A 220 -12.87 -14.92 -28.46
C ALA A 220 -12.81 -16.10 -29.44
N ALA A 221 -12.10 -15.96 -30.56
CA ALA A 221 -11.88 -17.04 -31.53
C ALA A 221 -11.07 -18.21 -30.95
N SER A 222 -10.20 -17.96 -29.96
CA SER A 222 -9.48 -19.02 -29.23
C SER A 222 -10.29 -19.68 -28.10
N GLY A 223 -11.57 -19.30 -27.93
CA GLY A 223 -12.47 -19.88 -26.93
C GLY A 223 -12.49 -19.16 -25.58
N VAL A 224 -11.95 -17.94 -25.48
CA VAL A 224 -12.10 -17.11 -24.28
C VAL A 224 -13.50 -16.52 -24.25
N GLU A 225 -14.22 -16.72 -23.16
CA GLU A 225 -15.56 -16.15 -22.99
C GLU A 225 -15.51 -14.79 -22.29
N SER A 226 -16.36 -13.88 -22.77
CA SER A 226 -16.61 -12.59 -22.17
C SER A 226 -17.35 -12.75 -20.85
N THR A 227 -16.90 -12.04 -19.83
CA THR A 227 -17.46 -12.15 -18.47
C THR A 227 -18.13 -10.86 -18.01
N TRP A 228 -18.07 -9.75 -18.76
CA TRP A 228 -18.60 -8.46 -18.29
C TRP A 228 -20.12 -8.45 -18.05
N ARG A 229 -20.86 -9.31 -18.76
CA ARG A 229 -22.31 -9.49 -18.56
C ARG A 229 -22.66 -10.42 -17.41
N LEU A 230 -21.69 -11.17 -16.89
CA LEU A 230 -21.91 -12.05 -15.75
C LEU A 230 -21.94 -11.22 -14.46
N PRO A 231 -22.84 -11.54 -13.52
CA PRO A 231 -22.84 -10.91 -12.21
C PRO A 231 -21.50 -11.15 -11.53
N ASN A 232 -20.80 -10.07 -11.20
CA ASN A 232 -19.58 -10.14 -10.40
C ASN A 232 -19.71 -9.14 -9.25
N LEU A 233 -19.77 -9.65 -8.02
CA LEU A 233 -19.91 -8.85 -6.80
C LEU A 233 -18.71 -7.90 -6.58
N GLU A 234 -17.58 -8.14 -7.25
CA GLU A 234 -16.35 -7.36 -7.12
C GLU A 234 -16.14 -6.34 -8.25
N ARG A 235 -17.06 -6.24 -9.24
CA ARG A 235 -17.03 -5.15 -10.23
C ARG A 235 -17.72 -3.91 -9.66
N TYR A 236 -16.97 -2.81 -9.57
CA TYR A 236 -17.44 -1.48 -9.16
C TYR A 236 -18.05 -0.71 -10.33
#